data_AF-A0A846N9B2-F1
#
_entry.id   AF-A0A846N9B2-F1
#
_cell.length_a   1.000
_cell.length_b   1.000
_cell.length_c   1.000
_cell.angle_alpha   90.00
_cell.angle_beta   90.00
_cell.angle_gamma   90.00
#
_symmetry.space_group_name_H-M   'P 1'
#
loop_
_entity.id
_entity.type
_entity.pdbx_description
1 polymer ?
#
loop_
_entity_poly.entity_id
_entity_poly.type
_entity_poly.pdbx_seq_one_letter_code
_entity_poly.pdbx_strand_id
1 'polypeptide(L)'
;FTPEEAKSIGLRAVNLMKAFNIRAGITRELDYPSTRYGSTHVDGPWKGIGIIPYLDDMLENYYRLMGWDVKTGKPLPETLKSLDLEHVIKDIW
;
A
#
# COMPACT_ATOMS: atom_id res chain seq x y z
N PHE A 1 -15.67 -11.84 -17.99
CA PHE A 1 -15.21 -10.53 -17.51
C PHE A 1 -14.03 -10.07 -18.38
N THR A 2 -13.93 -8.78 -18.68
CA THR A 2 -12.78 -8.18 -19.38
C THR A 2 -11.57 -8.05 -18.44
N PRO A 3 -10.34 -7.84 -18.96
CA PRO A 3 -9.19 -7.56 -18.12
C PRO A 3 -9.39 -6.35 -17.19
N GLU A 4 -10.08 -5.32 -17.66
CA GLU A 4 -10.40 -4.11 -16.90
C GLU A 4 -11.38 -4.40 -15.76
N GLU A 5 -12.41 -5.22 -16.01
CA GLU A 5 -13.34 -5.67 -14.99
C GLU A 5 -12.62 -6.51 -13.92
N ALA A 6 -11.74 -7.43 -14.34
CA ALA A 6 -10.93 -8.23 -13.42
C ALA A 6 -10.01 -7.36 -12.56
N LYS A 7 -9.36 -6.36 -13.17
CA LYS A 7 -8.52 -5.39 -12.47
C LYS A 7 -9.33 -4.58 -11.45
N SER A 8 -10.52 -4.11 -11.82
CA SER A 8 -11.40 -3.37 -10.92
C SER A 8 -11.80 -4.20 -9.69
N ILE A 9 -12.14 -5.48 -9.89
CA ILE A 9 -12.44 -6.41 -8.80
C ILE A 9 -11.22 -6.60 -7.87
N GLY A 10 -10.03 -6.77 -8.45
CA GLY A 10 -8.78 -6.88 -7.68
C GLY A 10 -8.49 -5.63 -6.85
N LEU A 11 -8.64 -4.45 -7.45
CA LEU A 11 -8.45 -3.18 -6.76
C LEU A 11 -9.47 -3.00 -5.62
N ARG A 12 -10.73 -3.36 -5.83
CA ARG A 12 -11.76 -3.36 -4.78
C ARG A 12 -11.37 -4.27 -3.62
N ALA A 13 -10.94 -5.50 -3.90
CA ALA A 13 -10.53 -6.44 -2.86
C ALA A 13 -9.33 -5.91 -2.05
N VAL A 14 -8.28 -5.41 -2.72
CA VAL A 14 -7.09 -4.86 -2.06
C VAL A 14 -7.43 -3.65 -1.19
N ASN A 15 -8.28 -2.74 -1.67
CA ASN A 15 -8.66 -1.55 -0.91
C ASN A 15 -9.56 -1.89 0.28
N LEU A 16 -10.46 -2.87 0.16
CA LEU A 16 -11.26 -3.36 1.28
C LEU A 16 -10.37 -4.01 2.35
N MET A 17 -9.38 -4.82 1.97
CA MET A 17 -8.41 -5.39 2.90
C MET A 17 -7.55 -4.30 3.56
N LYS A 18 -7.11 -3.28 2.81
CA LYS A 18 -6.37 -2.14 3.38
C LYS A 18 -7.23 -1.38 4.40
N ALA A 19 -8.51 -1.13 4.10
CA ALA A 19 -9.43 -0.48 5.04
C ALA A 19 -9.59 -1.30 6.33
N PHE A 20 -9.75 -2.62 6.22
CA PHE A 20 -9.78 -3.51 7.39
C PHE A 20 -8.48 -3.42 8.22
N ASN A 21 -7.32 -3.49 7.56
CA ASN A 21 -6.02 -3.38 8.18
C ASN A 21 -5.86 -2.07 8.97
N ILE A 22 -6.23 -0.94 8.36
CA ILE A 22 -6.16 0.38 9.02
C ILE A 22 -7.07 0.41 10.24
N ARG A 23 -8.30 -0.09 10.13
CA ARG A 23 -9.23 -0.19 11.27
C ARG A 23 -8.69 -1.08 12.40
N ALA A 24 -7.86 -2.06 12.07
CA ALA A 24 -7.18 -2.95 13.02
C ALA A 24 -5.83 -2.39 13.54
N GLY A 25 -5.43 -1.17 13.14
CA GLY A 25 -4.18 -0.54 13.58
C GLY A 25 -2.96 -0.85 12.72
N ILE A 26 -3.14 -1.47 11.55
CA ILE A 26 -2.06 -1.68 10.56
C ILE A 26 -2.01 -0.50 9.61
N THR A 27 -1.21 0.49 10.00
CA THR A 27 -1.03 1.78 9.33
C THR A 27 0.24 1.83 8.47
N ARG A 28 0.53 2.97 7.84
CA ARG A 28 1.72 3.19 6.98
C ARG A 28 3.02 2.74 7.64
N GLU A 29 3.16 2.95 8.94
CA GLU A 29 4.34 2.61 9.73
C GLU A 29 4.66 1.11 9.68
N LEU A 30 3.67 0.27 9.37
CA LEU A 30 3.82 -1.19 9.23
C LEU A 30 3.95 -1.66 7.78
N ASP A 31 3.96 -0.76 6.80
CA ASP A 31 4.18 -1.11 5.38
C ASP A 31 5.70 -1.30 5.06
N TYR A 32 6.54 -1.54 6.08
CA TYR A 32 7.97 -1.78 5.96
C TYR A 32 8.32 -3.27 6.08
N PRO A 33 9.37 -3.73 5.36
CA PRO A 33 9.90 -5.06 5.57
C PRO A 33 10.56 -5.17 6.95
N SER A 34 10.66 -6.40 7.46
CA SER A 34 11.48 -6.66 8.66
C SER A 34 12.92 -6.19 8.46
N THR A 35 13.60 -5.82 9.55
CA THR A 35 15.02 -5.38 9.52
C THR A 35 15.93 -6.36 8.79
N ARG A 36 15.65 -7.67 8.91
CA ARG A 36 16.42 -8.70 8.20
C ARG A 36 16.21 -8.63 6.69
N TYR A 37 14.97 -8.48 6.24
CA TYR A 37 14.67 -8.44 4.81
C TYR A 37 15.10 -7.10 4.16
N GLY A 38 15.09 -6.02 4.92
CA GLY A 38 15.64 -4.72 4.50
C GLY A 38 17.16 -4.58 4.65
N SER A 39 17.86 -5.61 5.14
CA SER A 39 19.29 -5.50 5.42
C SER A 39 20.14 -5.35 4.16
N THR A 40 21.26 -4.64 4.28
CA THR A 40 22.21 -4.46 3.20
C THR A 40 22.96 -5.77 2.94
N HIS A 41 23.09 -6.15 1.66
CA HIS A 41 23.83 -7.33 1.25
C HIS A 41 25.29 -7.27 1.75
N VAL A 42 25.74 -8.32 2.42
CA VAL A 42 27.10 -8.41 3.01
C VAL A 42 28.13 -8.98 2.02
N ASP A 43 27.67 -9.70 1.00
CA ASP A 43 28.48 -10.37 -0.02
C ASP A 43 27.76 -10.45 -1.38
N GLY A 44 28.42 -11.07 -2.36
CA GLY A 44 27.91 -11.23 -3.72
C GLY A 44 27.92 -9.96 -4.59
N PRO A 45 27.33 -10.02 -5.80
CA PRO A 45 27.35 -8.91 -6.77
C PRO A 45 26.69 -7.62 -6.29
N TRP A 46 25.78 -7.71 -5.32
CA TRP A 46 25.02 -6.59 -4.76
C TRP A 46 25.54 -6.12 -3.40
N LYS A 47 26.72 -6.58 -2.98
CA LYS A 47 27.34 -6.19 -1.71
C LYS A 47 27.33 -4.67 -1.51
N GLY A 48 26.89 -4.23 -0.33
CA GLY A 48 26.83 -2.81 0.04
C GLY A 48 25.61 -2.07 -0.49
N ILE A 49 24.78 -2.69 -1.33
CA ILE A 49 23.55 -2.08 -1.86
C ILE A 49 22.37 -2.50 -0.98
N GLY A 50 21.65 -1.53 -0.43
CA GLY A 50 20.48 -1.74 0.44
C GLY A 50 19.25 -1.00 -0.08
N ILE A 51 18.06 -1.54 0.20
CA ILE A 51 16.79 -0.97 -0.28
C ILE A 51 16.23 0.14 0.62
N ILE A 52 16.55 0.11 1.92
CA ILE A 52 15.99 1.00 2.93
C ILE A 52 16.11 2.50 2.56
N PRO A 53 17.25 3.00 2.03
CA PRO A 53 17.37 4.42 1.65
C PRO A 53 16.38 4.89 0.57
N TYR A 54 15.79 3.96 -0.20
CA TYR A 54 14.87 4.26 -1.31
C TYR A 54 13.42 3.88 -1.01
N LEU A 55 13.19 3.20 0.12
CA LEU A 55 11.90 2.56 0.37
C LEU A 55 10.78 3.58 0.56
N ASP A 56 11.06 4.73 1.17
CA ASP A 56 10.08 5.80 1.39
C ASP A 56 9.54 6.35 0.07
N ASP A 57 10.44 6.64 -0.89
CA ASP A 57 10.08 7.10 -2.23
C ASP A 57 9.27 6.03 -2.99
N MET A 58 9.64 4.75 -2.83
CA MET A 58 8.92 3.63 -3.42
C MET A 58 7.51 3.48 -2.85
N LEU A 59 7.35 3.60 -1.52
CA LEU A 59 6.05 3.55 -0.85
C LEU A 59 5.16 4.72 -1.27
N GLU A 60 5.69 5.95 -1.32
CA GLU A 60 4.94 7.10 -1.80
C GLU A 60 4.47 6.93 -3.24
N ASN A 61 5.35 6.46 -4.13
CA ASN A 61 4.98 6.19 -5.52
C ASN A 61 3.87 5.12 -5.60
N TYR A 62 3.99 4.04 -4.83
CA TYR A 62 2.96 3.00 -4.76
C TYR A 62 1.61 3.57 -4.28
N TYR A 63 1.61 4.38 -3.21
CA TYR A 63 0.39 4.99 -2.69
C TYR A 63 -0.27 5.92 -3.71
N ARG A 64 0.50 6.75 -4.41
CA ARG A 64 -0.03 7.63 -5.47
C ARG A 64 -0.69 6.81 -6.58
N LEU A 65 -0.06 5.73 -7.03
CA LEU A 65 -0.60 4.85 -8.06
C LEU A 65 -1.86 4.10 -7.60
N MET A 66 -1.97 3.79 -6.31
CA MET A 66 -3.13 3.13 -5.71
C MET A 66 -4.27 4.09 -5.34
N GLY A 67 -4.05 5.41 -5.43
CA GLY A 67 -5.01 6.42 -4.98
C GLY A 67 -5.14 6.48 -3.46
N TRP A 68 -4.01 6.36 -2.75
CA TRP A 68 -3.93 6.40 -1.29
C TRP A 68 -3.23 7.68 -0.83
N ASP A 69 -3.58 8.14 0.37
CA ASP A 69 -2.95 9.30 1.00
C ASP A 69 -1.50 8.97 1.38
N VAL A 70 -0.57 9.76 0.87
CA VAL A 70 0.88 9.56 1.07
C VAL A 70 1.38 9.90 2.46
N LYS A 71 0.53 10.31 3.41
CA LYS A 71 0.96 10.51 4.80
C LYS A 71 0.49 9.38 5.68
N THR A 72 -0.72 8.89 5.44
CA THR A 72 -1.42 7.94 6.32
C THR A 72 -1.50 6.53 5.73
N GLY A 73 -1.29 6.36 4.43
CA GLY A 73 -1.47 5.09 3.71
C GLY A 73 -2.95 4.69 3.55
N LYS A 74 -3.88 5.59 3.87
CA LYS A 74 -5.33 5.35 3.74
C LYS A 74 -5.76 5.48 2.27
N PRO A 75 -6.57 4.55 1.73
CA PRO A 75 -7.24 4.78 0.46
C PRO A 75 -8.06 6.08 0.51
N LEU A 76 -7.90 6.94 -0.49
CA LEU A 76 -8.60 8.22 -0.53
C LEU A 76 -10.13 7.99 -0.67
N PRO A 77 -10.98 8.89 -0.12
CA PRO A 77 -12.42 8.76 -0.23
C PRO A 77 -12.92 8.59 -1.67
N GLU A 78 -12.34 9.33 -2.62
CA GLU A 78 -12.66 9.23 -4.06
C GLU A 78 -12.31 7.85 -4.65
N THR A 79 -11.17 7.29 -4.25
CA THR A 79 -10.75 5.94 -4.66
C THR A 79 -11.74 4.90 -4.17
N LEU A 80 -12.13 4.96 -2.90
CA LEU A 80 -13.11 4.04 -2.32
C LEU A 80 -14.49 4.16 -2.99
N LYS A 81 -14.95 5.37 -3.28
CA LYS A 81 -16.21 5.59 -4.02
C LYS A 81 -16.16 4.97 -5.42
N SER A 82 -15.07 5.19 -6.17
CA SER A 82 -14.89 4.61 -7.51
C SER A 82 -14.86 3.08 -7.54
N LEU A 83 -14.58 2.45 -6.40
CA LEU A 83 -14.51 1.00 -6.24
C LEU A 83 -15.76 0.43 -5.55
N ASP A 84 -16.86 1.18 -5.42
CA ASP A 84 -18.09 0.77 -4.73
C ASP A 84 -17.90 0.45 -3.23
N LEU A 85 -16.94 1.11 -2.57
CA LEU A 85 -16.59 0.92 -1.17
C LEU A 85 -16.93 2.13 -0.28
N GLU A 86 -17.87 2.98 -0.67
CA GLU A 86 -18.22 4.20 0.09
C GLU A 86 -18.58 3.91 1.56
N HIS A 87 -19.19 2.75 1.83
CA HIS A 87 -19.60 2.34 3.17
C HIS A 87 -18.46 2.17 4.19
N VAL A 88 -17.20 1.98 3.75
CA VAL A 88 -16.04 1.84 4.65
C VAL A 88 -15.33 3.15 4.95
N ILE A 89 -15.68 4.26 4.29
CA ILE A 89 -14.98 5.54 4.45
C ILE A 89 -15.00 6.00 5.91
N LYS A 90 -16.18 5.97 6.55
CA LYS A 90 -16.39 6.36 7.95
C LYS A 90 -15.59 5.54 8.98
N ASP A 91 -15.11 4.36 8.59
CA ASP A 91 -14.36 3.48 9.49
C ASP A 91 -12.88 3.87 9.55
N ILE A 92 -12.38 4.61 8.56
CA ILE A 92 -10.95 4.92 8.41
C ILE A 92 -10.65 6.41 8.18
N TRP A 93 -11.66 7.23 7.88
CA TRP A 93 -11.57 8.70 7.73
C TRP A 93 -12.46 9.38 8.75
#